data_AF-A0A953GHV5-F1
#
_entry.id   AF-A0A953GHV5-F1
#
_cell.length_a   1.000
_cell.length_b   1.000
_cell.length_c   1.000
_cell.angle_alpha   90.00
_cell.angle_beta   90.00
_cell.angle_gamma   90.00
#
_symmetry.space_group_name_H-M   'P 1'
#
loop_
_entity.id
_entity.type
_entity.pdbx_description
1 polymer ?
#
loop_
_entity_poly.entity_id
_entity_poly.type
_entity_poly.pdbx_seq_one_letter_code
_entity_poly.pdbx_strand_id
1 'polypeptide(L)'
;MNFLSRLFSPSEEQDPDISFGRSYERVMSQEQIDHWDQAMRAFDNEQYLDSIEHFLLSLMQPEEDTVRYSRTESGISFTLCQGSRVVYGEADLKWFRATAEIIHCDLPNIGLFRRLLESSYKLMYGRYAQLENNNIAILFDGYLQEASPYKLLYGLKEIALRADKEDDLLSAEFTQVGRIPSPYVKVIPDVEKSIKYRYYRQWLEYALSPEPFGLLNKAKYPGASVYVYLSALYKIDYLLHPEGRIMEIIETAHKNYFSREEVDLNNKVAALEKVCRQLLQIPEESVKSEMYLVEHIFPITSLITTRDLAEHIDTEMQAMVWYQDNEHTGICKAICDYIATNCFFNYTLPTVSHALLHQYFVMSEPEFFKALGFKIRYDPFKNLQGSVRQLSNDFKKIIESRLGAQEGLDNILIFDDSGDVEWRISLIRFIQNFQYNA
;
A
#
# COMPACT_ATOMS: atom_id res chain seq x y z
N MET A 1 8.05 10.87 -5.79
CA MET A 1 7.32 11.83 -4.92
C MET A 1 7.61 13.24 -5.41
N ASN A 2 6.59 13.92 -5.98
CA ASN A 2 6.41 15.38 -6.16
C ASN A 2 5.37 15.75 -7.23
N PHE A 3 4.58 14.79 -7.73
CA PHE A 3 3.57 15.10 -8.76
C PHE A 3 2.21 15.56 -8.19
N LEU A 4 1.82 15.12 -6.99
CA LEU A 4 0.58 15.59 -6.35
C LEU A 4 0.68 17.06 -5.90
N SER A 5 1.84 17.52 -5.43
CA SER A 5 2.07 18.90 -5.01
C SER A 5 2.03 19.91 -6.17
N ARG A 6 2.37 19.48 -7.40
CA ARG A 6 2.36 20.33 -8.61
C ARG A 6 0.98 20.53 -9.23
N LEU A 7 0.05 19.58 -9.06
CA LEU A 7 -1.25 19.64 -9.74
C LEU A 7 -2.25 20.61 -9.11
N PHE A 8 -1.97 21.09 -7.90
CA PHE A 8 -2.92 21.89 -7.14
C PHE A 8 -2.52 23.36 -6.95
N SER A 9 -1.35 23.87 -7.31
CA SER A 9 -0.96 25.25 -6.91
C SER A 9 -1.03 26.30 -8.04
N PRO A 10 -1.83 27.39 -7.91
CA PRO A 10 -1.40 28.71 -8.32
C PRO A 10 -0.65 29.35 -7.14
N SER A 11 0.69 29.41 -7.26
CA SER A 11 1.68 30.14 -6.43
C SER A 11 1.27 30.62 -5.02
N GLU A 12 1.70 29.92 -3.95
CA GLU A 12 2.00 30.43 -2.58
C GLU A 12 2.26 29.25 -1.61
N GLU A 13 3.46 29.16 -0.99
CA GLU A 13 3.94 28.17 0.02
C GLU A 13 3.51 26.69 -0.19
N GLN A 14 4.47 25.83 -0.57
CA GLN A 14 4.26 24.41 -0.91
C GLN A 14 3.72 23.57 0.26
N ASP A 15 2.78 22.66 -0.04
CA ASP A 15 2.34 21.61 0.88
C ASP A 15 3.53 20.74 1.34
N PRO A 16 3.45 20.12 2.54
CA PRO A 16 4.53 19.26 3.05
C PRO A 16 4.73 18.03 2.15
N ASP A 17 5.99 17.61 2.00
CA ASP A 17 6.38 16.42 1.23
C ASP A 17 6.16 15.14 2.07
N ILE A 18 4.90 14.74 2.21
CA ILE A 18 4.48 13.54 2.95
C ILE A 18 3.75 12.59 2.00
N SER A 19 4.18 11.32 2.00
CA SER A 19 3.52 10.24 1.25
C SER A 19 2.57 9.43 2.12
N PHE A 20 1.55 8.88 1.48
CA PHE A 20 0.55 8.00 2.08
C PHE A 20 0.37 6.74 1.23
N GLY A 21 -0.02 5.66 1.89
CA GLY A 21 -0.32 4.38 1.27
C GLY A 21 0.90 3.62 0.74
N ARG A 22 0.63 2.36 0.40
CA ARG A 22 1.56 1.48 -0.31
C ARG A 22 1.51 1.85 -1.80
N SER A 23 2.63 1.65 -2.50
CA SER A 23 2.95 2.13 -3.86
C SER A 23 1.81 2.32 -4.87
N TYR A 24 1.98 3.31 -5.74
CA TYR A 24 1.09 3.64 -6.85
C TYR A 24 1.19 2.68 -8.04
N GLU A 25 0.20 2.81 -8.94
CA GLU A 25 0.23 2.24 -10.28
C GLU A 25 1.54 2.56 -11.00
N ARG A 26 2.35 1.53 -11.24
CA ARG A 26 3.53 1.60 -12.10
C ARG A 26 3.10 1.24 -13.50
N VAL A 27 2.64 2.24 -14.26
CA VAL A 27 2.49 2.08 -15.71
C VAL A 27 3.89 2.15 -16.31
N MET A 28 4.30 1.11 -17.03
CA MET A 28 5.56 1.16 -17.78
C MET A 28 5.45 2.25 -18.84
N SER A 29 6.43 3.15 -18.87
CA SER A 29 6.61 4.11 -19.96
C SER A 29 6.92 3.38 -21.27
N GLN A 30 6.74 4.06 -22.40
CA GLN A 30 7.11 3.48 -23.70
C GLN A 30 8.60 3.08 -23.74
N GLU A 31 9.48 3.86 -23.11
CA GLU A 31 10.91 3.56 -23.01
C GLU A 31 11.17 2.27 -22.23
N GLN A 32 10.46 2.05 -21.11
CA GLN A 32 10.56 0.81 -20.34
C GLN A 32 10.03 -0.40 -21.11
N ILE A 33 8.93 -0.23 -21.86
CA ILE A 33 8.39 -1.27 -22.75
C ILE A 33 9.40 -1.62 -23.85
N ASP A 34 10.02 -0.61 -24.46
CA ASP A 34 11.02 -0.81 -25.50
C ASP A 34 12.26 -1.55 -24.95
N HIS A 35 12.68 -1.23 -23.71
CA HIS A 35 13.74 -1.95 -23.02
C HIS A 35 13.35 -3.40 -22.68
N TRP A 36 12.11 -3.65 -22.26
CA TRP A 36 11.61 -5.01 -22.05
C TRP A 36 11.68 -5.84 -23.34
N ASP A 37 11.23 -5.28 -24.46
CA ASP A 37 11.28 -5.92 -25.77
C ASP A 37 12.73 -6.18 -26.22
N GLN A 38 13.64 -5.24 -25.97
CA GLN A 38 15.06 -5.41 -26.24
C GLN A 38 15.68 -6.51 -25.37
N ALA A 39 15.31 -6.60 -24.09
CA ALA A 39 15.77 -7.65 -23.19
C ALA A 39 15.38 -9.04 -23.72
N MET A 40 14.15 -9.18 -24.21
CA MET A 40 13.66 -10.43 -24.81
C MET A 40 14.46 -10.79 -26.07
N ARG A 41 14.61 -9.85 -27.01
CA ARG A 41 15.37 -10.08 -28.26
C ARG A 41 16.83 -10.42 -28.00
N ALA A 42 17.48 -9.73 -27.07
CA ALA A 42 18.87 -9.99 -26.71
C ALA A 42 19.04 -11.40 -26.12
N PHE A 43 18.08 -11.87 -25.29
CA PHE A 43 18.10 -13.22 -24.76
C PHE A 43 17.98 -14.29 -25.86
N ASP A 44 17.05 -14.10 -26.79
CA ASP A 44 16.82 -15.01 -27.91
C ASP A 44 18.04 -15.10 -28.85
N ASN A 45 18.85 -14.03 -28.91
CA ASN A 45 20.10 -13.98 -29.66
C ASN A 45 21.35 -14.40 -28.85
N GLU A 46 21.16 -15.00 -27.66
CA GLU A 46 22.25 -15.44 -26.76
C GLU A 46 23.13 -14.29 -26.22
N GLN A 47 22.68 -13.04 -26.33
CA GLN A 47 23.34 -11.85 -25.80
C GLN A 47 22.89 -11.62 -24.35
N TYR A 48 23.21 -12.57 -23.47
CA TYR A 48 22.58 -12.65 -22.15
C TYR A 48 22.87 -11.47 -21.21
N LEU A 49 24.08 -10.92 -21.22
CA LEU A 49 24.38 -9.77 -20.36
C LEU A 49 23.65 -8.51 -20.85
N ASP A 50 23.53 -8.32 -22.16
CA ASP A 50 22.78 -7.21 -22.74
C ASP A 50 21.28 -7.38 -22.45
N SER A 51 20.78 -8.62 -22.44
CA SER A 51 19.42 -8.94 -22.00
C SER A 51 19.16 -8.52 -20.55
N ILE A 52 20.09 -8.82 -19.64
CA ILE A 52 19.97 -8.41 -18.23
C ILE A 52 20.01 -6.89 -18.09
N GLU A 53 20.89 -6.21 -18.79
CA GLU A 53 20.98 -4.75 -18.75
C GLU A 53 19.67 -4.09 -19.20
N HIS A 54 19.12 -4.50 -20.34
CA HIS A 54 17.83 -4.01 -20.82
C HIS A 54 16.68 -4.38 -19.89
N PHE A 55 16.71 -5.57 -19.27
CA PHE A 55 15.75 -5.94 -18.24
C PHE A 55 15.82 -4.98 -17.04
N LEU A 56 17.01 -4.66 -16.53
CA LEU A 56 17.15 -3.72 -15.41
C LEU A 56 16.67 -2.32 -15.78
N LEU A 57 17.01 -1.83 -16.98
CA LEU A 57 16.52 -0.56 -17.50
C LEU A 57 14.99 -0.52 -17.61
N SER A 58 14.35 -1.63 -17.98
CA SER A 58 12.88 -1.72 -18.01
C SER A 58 12.22 -1.55 -16.64
N LEU A 59 12.96 -1.80 -15.54
CA LEU A 59 12.48 -1.62 -14.17
C LEU A 59 12.78 -0.21 -13.60
N MET A 60 13.72 0.52 -14.18
CA MET A 60 14.16 1.83 -13.65
C MET A 60 13.07 2.89 -13.80
N GLN A 61 12.81 3.64 -12.73
CA GLN A 61 11.90 4.78 -12.73
C GLN A 61 12.70 6.08 -12.55
N PRO A 62 12.52 7.11 -13.38
CA PRO A 62 13.34 8.33 -13.31
C PRO A 62 13.29 9.08 -11.98
N GLU A 63 12.19 8.95 -11.22
CA GLU A 63 12.00 9.64 -9.94
C GLU A 63 12.35 8.81 -8.70
N GLU A 64 12.77 7.55 -8.89
CA GLU A 64 13.04 6.62 -7.80
C GLU A 64 14.45 6.06 -7.90
N ASP A 65 15.01 5.70 -6.75
CA ASP A 65 16.33 5.11 -6.66
C ASP A 65 16.21 3.64 -6.23
N THR A 66 15.27 2.94 -6.88
CA THR A 66 14.93 1.54 -6.60
C THR A 66 15.79 0.55 -7.35
N VAL A 67 16.51 1.00 -8.38
CA VAL A 67 17.39 0.17 -9.20
C VAL A 67 18.69 0.93 -9.43
N ARG A 68 19.81 0.29 -9.07
CA ARG A 68 21.15 0.77 -9.45
C ARG A 68 21.90 -0.39 -10.07
N TYR A 69 22.66 -0.14 -11.12
CA TYR A 69 23.50 -1.17 -11.71
C TYR A 69 24.80 -0.61 -12.29
N SER A 70 25.77 -1.50 -12.49
CA SER A 70 27.05 -1.22 -13.14
C SER A 70 27.39 -2.35 -14.10
N ARG A 71 27.75 -1.98 -15.33
CA ARG A 71 28.13 -2.88 -16.42
C ARG A 71 29.63 -2.81 -16.68
N THR A 72 30.27 -3.97 -16.82
CA THR A 72 31.64 -4.15 -17.34
C THR A 72 31.59 -5.08 -18.54
N GLU A 73 32.71 -5.30 -19.25
CA GLU A 73 32.74 -6.28 -20.35
C GLU A 73 32.37 -7.70 -19.87
N SER A 74 32.84 -8.09 -18.68
CA SER A 74 32.72 -9.46 -18.17
C SER A 74 31.49 -9.71 -17.28
N GLY A 75 30.72 -8.68 -16.93
CA GLY A 75 29.59 -8.87 -16.02
C GLY A 75 28.78 -7.62 -15.70
N ILE A 76 27.75 -7.83 -14.87
CA ILE A 76 26.82 -6.84 -14.33
C ILE A 76 26.75 -7.01 -12.82
N SER A 77 26.67 -5.91 -12.10
CA SER A 77 26.29 -5.87 -10.68
C SER A 77 25.11 -4.91 -10.51
N PHE A 78 24.17 -5.22 -9.62
CA PHE A 78 23.00 -4.38 -9.40
C PHE A 78 22.44 -4.48 -7.99
N THR A 79 21.65 -3.48 -7.60
CA THR A 79 20.85 -3.48 -6.39
C THR A 79 19.41 -3.13 -6.69
N LEU A 80 18.47 -3.87 -6.11
CA LEU A 80 17.04 -3.56 -6.17
C LEU A 80 16.51 -3.27 -4.75
N CYS A 81 15.78 -2.18 -4.59
CA CYS A 81 15.18 -1.80 -3.32
C CYS A 81 13.72 -2.28 -3.27
N GLN A 82 13.40 -3.06 -2.24
CA GLN A 82 12.04 -3.51 -1.97
C GLN A 82 11.74 -3.34 -0.49
N GLY A 83 11.00 -2.28 -0.19
CA GLY A 83 10.63 -1.94 1.16
C GLY A 83 11.87 -1.72 2.03
N SER A 84 11.95 -2.45 3.14
CA SER A 84 13.09 -2.39 4.06
C SER A 84 14.30 -3.18 3.55
N ARG A 85 14.20 -3.95 2.47
CA ARG A 85 15.27 -4.87 2.00
C ARG A 85 15.88 -4.48 0.67
N VAL A 86 17.07 -5.04 0.45
CA VAL A 86 17.85 -4.85 -0.77
C VAL A 86 18.19 -6.21 -1.35
N VAL A 87 17.93 -6.37 -2.64
CA VAL A 87 18.44 -7.48 -3.44
C VAL A 87 19.76 -7.05 -4.06
N TYR A 88 20.83 -7.78 -3.79
CA TYR A 88 22.13 -7.62 -4.43
C TYR A 88 22.26 -8.67 -5.52
N GLY A 89 22.51 -8.25 -6.76
CA GLY A 89 22.63 -9.15 -7.89
C GLY A 89 23.92 -8.99 -8.67
N GLU A 90 24.39 -10.10 -9.20
CA GLU A 90 25.61 -10.19 -10.01
C GLU A 90 25.38 -11.18 -11.16
N ALA A 91 25.90 -10.84 -12.33
CA ALA A 91 25.95 -11.73 -13.48
C ALA A 91 27.34 -11.68 -14.10
N ASP A 92 27.94 -12.85 -14.32
CA ASP A 92 29.16 -13.01 -15.12
C ASP A 92 28.85 -13.77 -16.41
N LEU A 93 29.87 -14.20 -17.16
CA LEU A 93 29.70 -14.95 -18.42
C LEU A 93 29.08 -16.35 -18.26
N LYS A 94 28.87 -16.83 -17.04
CA LYS A 94 28.39 -18.19 -16.73
C LYS A 94 27.19 -18.22 -15.79
N TRP A 95 27.16 -17.35 -14.81
CA TRP A 95 26.20 -17.39 -13.70
C TRP A 95 25.46 -16.08 -13.55
N PHE A 96 24.21 -16.20 -13.14
CA PHE A 96 23.43 -15.12 -12.53
C PHE A 96 23.20 -15.49 -11.05
N ARG A 97 23.34 -14.52 -10.15
CA ARG A 97 23.07 -14.67 -8.72
C ARG A 97 22.42 -13.40 -8.18
N ALA A 98 21.42 -13.58 -7.33
CA ALA A 98 20.78 -12.51 -6.58
C ALA A 98 20.55 -12.97 -5.13
N THR A 99 20.83 -12.09 -4.18
CA THR A 99 20.78 -12.37 -2.74
C THR A 99 20.08 -11.24 -2.02
N ALA A 100 19.11 -11.56 -1.17
CA ALA A 100 18.46 -10.60 -0.29
C ALA A 100 18.68 -11.02 1.17
N GLU A 101 19.43 -10.23 1.93
CA GLU A 101 19.71 -10.49 3.34
C GLU A 101 18.55 -10.05 4.24
N ILE A 102 18.22 -10.86 5.24
CA ILE A 102 17.00 -10.73 6.04
C ILE A 102 17.33 -10.42 7.50
N ILE A 103 18.06 -11.33 8.15
CA ILE A 103 18.44 -11.24 9.57
C ILE A 103 19.86 -11.74 9.77
N HIS A 104 20.50 -11.29 10.85
CA HIS A 104 21.78 -11.79 11.32
C HIS A 104 21.57 -12.87 12.39
N CYS A 105 22.28 -14.00 12.32
CA CYS A 105 22.09 -15.11 13.25
C CYS A 105 23.43 -15.75 13.67
N ASP A 106 24.02 -15.26 14.78
CA ASP A 106 25.30 -15.75 15.30
C ASP A 106 25.25 -17.18 15.85
N LEU A 107 24.11 -17.55 16.45
CA LEU A 107 23.94 -18.84 17.11
C LEU A 107 22.93 -19.70 16.35
N PRO A 108 23.26 -20.97 16.05
CA PRO A 108 22.31 -21.89 15.43
C PRO A 108 21.01 -21.99 16.23
N ASN A 109 19.88 -21.73 15.58
CA ASN A 109 18.56 -21.92 16.16
C ASN A 109 17.77 -22.96 15.36
N ILE A 110 17.49 -24.10 16.00
CA ILE A 110 16.81 -25.24 15.37
C ILE A 110 15.38 -24.86 14.91
N GLY A 111 14.66 -24.07 15.71
CA GLY A 111 13.31 -23.61 15.38
C GLY A 111 13.31 -22.73 14.14
N LEU A 112 14.22 -21.74 14.10
CA LEU A 112 14.43 -20.86 12.96
C LEU A 112 14.77 -21.68 11.71
N PHE A 113 15.79 -22.54 11.76
CA PHE A 113 16.22 -23.29 10.58
C PHE A 113 15.14 -24.25 10.07
N ARG A 114 14.35 -24.86 10.95
CA ARG A 114 13.18 -25.65 10.53
C ARG A 114 12.15 -24.79 9.81
N ARG A 115 11.80 -23.62 10.36
CA ARG A 115 10.84 -22.67 9.76
C ARG A 115 11.30 -22.18 8.38
N LEU A 116 12.60 -21.92 8.23
CA LEU A 116 13.20 -21.51 6.95
C LEU A 116 13.21 -22.65 5.93
N LEU A 117 13.58 -23.87 6.34
CA LEU A 117 13.53 -25.05 5.47
C LEU A 117 12.10 -25.32 4.97
N GLU A 118 11.11 -25.30 5.86
CA GLU A 118 9.70 -25.44 5.50
C GLU A 118 9.23 -24.32 4.55
N SER A 119 9.75 -23.10 4.73
CA SER A 119 9.44 -21.97 3.86
C SER A 119 10.11 -22.09 2.49
N SER A 120 11.30 -22.67 2.39
CA SER A 120 11.98 -22.92 1.10
C SER A 120 11.13 -23.80 0.18
N TYR A 121 10.39 -24.78 0.71
CA TYR A 121 9.51 -25.63 -0.11
C TYR A 121 8.32 -24.87 -0.74
N LYS A 122 8.05 -23.64 -0.31
CA LYS A 122 7.00 -22.77 -0.87
C LYS A 122 7.55 -21.78 -1.91
N LEU A 123 8.87 -21.67 -2.05
CA LEU A 123 9.51 -20.80 -3.03
C LEU A 123 9.67 -21.53 -4.36
N MET A 124 9.40 -20.84 -5.46
CA MET A 124 9.51 -21.38 -6.81
C MET A 124 10.89 -21.11 -7.44
N TYR A 125 11.51 -19.99 -7.08
CA TYR A 125 12.77 -19.51 -7.65
C TYR A 125 13.87 -19.37 -6.59
N GLY A 126 13.51 -18.94 -5.39
CA GLY A 126 14.43 -18.67 -4.31
C GLY A 126 14.66 -19.84 -3.34
N ARG A 127 15.69 -19.73 -2.51
CA ARG A 127 15.91 -20.60 -1.35
C ARG A 127 16.55 -19.83 -0.20
N TYR A 128 16.23 -20.19 1.03
CA TYR A 128 16.95 -19.66 2.19
C TYR A 128 18.34 -20.28 2.30
N ALA A 129 19.34 -19.47 2.64
CA ALA A 129 20.66 -19.95 3.05
C ALA A 129 21.25 -19.06 4.13
N GLN A 130 22.25 -19.61 4.83
CA GLN A 130 23.14 -18.84 5.69
C GLN A 130 24.40 -18.49 4.90
N LEU A 131 24.74 -17.21 4.90
CA LEU A 131 25.95 -16.66 4.29
C LEU A 131 27.15 -16.78 5.25
N GLU A 132 28.36 -16.59 4.73
CA GLU A 132 29.60 -16.68 5.51
C GLU A 132 29.68 -15.64 6.65
N ASN A 133 28.99 -14.50 6.51
CA ASN A 133 28.89 -13.44 7.51
C ASN A 133 27.79 -13.71 8.57
N ASN A 134 27.27 -14.94 8.66
CA ASN A 134 26.15 -15.35 9.51
C ASN A 134 24.80 -14.67 9.19
N ASN A 135 24.69 -13.96 8.07
CA ASN A 135 23.39 -13.45 7.63
C ASN A 135 22.57 -14.58 7.01
N ILE A 136 21.29 -14.62 7.36
CA ILE A 136 20.31 -15.43 6.65
C ILE A 136 19.80 -14.60 5.48
N ALA A 137 19.81 -15.22 4.30
CA ALA A 137 19.38 -14.59 3.06
C ALA A 137 18.47 -15.51 2.24
N ILE A 138 17.74 -14.92 1.29
CA ILE A 138 17.11 -15.67 0.20
C ILE A 138 17.96 -15.48 -1.05
N LEU A 139 18.28 -16.59 -1.71
CA LEU A 139 19.11 -16.61 -2.92
C LEU A 139 18.29 -17.07 -4.11
N PHE A 140 18.49 -16.41 -5.23
CA PHE A 140 18.03 -16.82 -6.55
C PHE A 140 19.24 -16.85 -7.49
N ASP A 141 19.60 -18.02 -7.99
CA ASP A 141 20.75 -18.20 -8.88
C ASP A 141 20.51 -19.25 -9.95
N GLY A 142 21.35 -19.23 -10.97
CA GLY A 142 21.29 -20.17 -12.07
C GLY A 142 22.31 -19.85 -13.18
N TYR A 143 22.39 -20.73 -14.17
CA TYR A 143 23.20 -20.46 -15.35
C TYR A 143 22.67 -19.24 -16.09
N LEU A 144 23.58 -18.41 -16.58
CA LEU A 144 23.26 -17.17 -17.29
C LEU A 144 22.33 -17.43 -18.50
N GLN A 145 22.60 -18.51 -19.24
CA GLN A 145 21.80 -18.94 -20.39
C GLN A 145 20.36 -19.33 -20.05
N GLU A 146 20.03 -19.53 -18.78
CA GLU A 146 18.67 -19.81 -18.31
C GLU A 146 17.99 -18.58 -17.70
N ALA A 147 18.69 -17.45 -17.61
CA ALA A 147 18.21 -16.23 -16.96
C ALA A 147 17.39 -15.37 -17.93
N SER A 148 16.30 -15.93 -18.46
CA SER A 148 15.40 -15.17 -19.35
C SER A 148 14.73 -14.00 -18.62
N PRO A 149 14.34 -12.92 -19.31
CA PRO A 149 13.72 -11.76 -18.66
C PRO A 149 12.50 -12.11 -17.80
N TYR A 150 11.66 -13.06 -18.23
CA TYR A 150 10.55 -13.56 -17.42
C TYR A 150 11.03 -14.29 -16.15
N LYS A 151 12.03 -15.16 -16.25
CA LYS A 151 12.57 -15.88 -15.08
C LYS A 151 13.21 -14.90 -14.10
N LEU A 152 13.92 -13.88 -14.60
CA LEU A 152 14.47 -12.80 -13.80
C LEU A 152 13.38 -12.00 -13.09
N LEU A 153 12.33 -11.59 -13.82
CA LEU A 153 11.20 -10.85 -13.24
C LEU A 153 10.56 -11.61 -12.08
N TYR A 154 10.18 -12.86 -12.30
CA TYR A 154 9.51 -13.65 -11.27
C TYR A 154 10.44 -14.05 -10.12
N GLY A 155 11.69 -14.41 -10.42
CA GLY A 155 12.67 -14.80 -9.40
C GLY A 155 13.08 -13.65 -8.51
N LEU A 156 13.40 -12.49 -9.10
CA LEU A 156 13.73 -11.28 -8.34
C LEU A 156 12.54 -10.76 -7.54
N LYS A 157 11.34 -10.79 -8.13
CA LYS A 157 10.11 -10.42 -7.42
C LYS A 157 9.84 -11.31 -6.22
N GLU A 158 10.00 -12.62 -6.37
CA GLU A 158 9.80 -13.57 -5.28
C GLU A 158 10.76 -13.30 -4.12
N ILE A 159 12.07 -13.21 -4.38
CA ILE A 159 13.05 -13.03 -3.31
C ILE A 159 12.93 -11.65 -2.64
N ALA A 160 12.64 -10.60 -3.41
CA ALA A 160 12.52 -9.24 -2.91
C ALA A 160 11.32 -9.10 -1.95
N LEU A 161 10.12 -9.50 -2.40
CA LEU A 161 8.91 -9.45 -1.59
C LEU A 161 8.98 -10.37 -0.37
N ARG A 162 9.63 -11.53 -0.52
CA ARG A 162 9.78 -12.47 0.59
C ARG A 162 10.74 -11.96 1.65
N ALA A 163 11.87 -11.36 1.24
CA ALA A 163 12.84 -10.80 2.16
C ALA A 163 12.25 -9.64 2.96
N ASP A 164 11.56 -8.72 2.29
CA ASP A 164 10.87 -7.54 2.88
C ASP A 164 9.78 -7.92 3.89
N LYS A 165 9.19 -9.10 3.74
CA LYS A 165 8.19 -9.61 4.69
C LYS A 165 8.81 -10.38 5.85
N GLU A 166 9.88 -11.13 5.61
CA GLU A 166 10.42 -12.07 6.59
C GLU A 166 11.39 -11.42 7.59
N ASP A 167 11.99 -10.27 7.26
CA ASP A 167 12.90 -9.58 8.18
C ASP A 167 12.19 -9.16 9.47
N ASP A 168 10.98 -8.62 9.36
CA ASP A 168 10.17 -8.20 10.49
C ASP A 168 9.53 -9.39 11.20
N LEU A 169 9.02 -10.37 10.45
CA LEU A 169 8.41 -11.57 11.02
C LEU A 169 9.42 -12.36 11.86
N LEU A 170 10.59 -12.65 11.30
CA LEU A 170 11.60 -13.43 12.00
C LEU A 170 12.18 -12.65 13.18
N SER A 171 12.36 -11.34 13.05
CA SER A 171 12.81 -10.49 14.17
C SER A 171 11.79 -10.43 15.31
N ALA A 172 10.50 -10.52 15.00
CA ALA A 172 9.44 -10.55 16.01
C ALA A 172 9.30 -11.93 16.68
N GLU A 173 9.48 -13.02 15.93
CA GLU A 173 9.33 -14.40 16.43
C GLU A 173 10.59 -14.89 17.18
N PHE A 174 11.78 -14.48 16.74
CA PHE A 174 13.06 -15.01 17.22
C PHE A 174 13.93 -13.92 17.85
N THR A 175 13.81 -13.72 19.16
CA THR A 175 14.50 -12.63 19.90
C THR A 175 16.04 -12.61 19.81
N GLN A 176 16.66 -13.72 19.41
CA GLN A 176 18.11 -13.89 19.31
C GLN A 176 18.69 -13.54 17.94
N VAL A 177 17.88 -13.12 16.97
CA VAL A 177 18.35 -12.70 15.64
C VAL A 177 18.55 -11.19 15.62
N GLY A 178 19.60 -10.73 14.94
CA GLY A 178 19.88 -9.32 14.75
C GLY A 178 19.16 -8.77 13.51
N ARG A 179 18.65 -7.55 13.59
CA ARG A 179 18.15 -6.82 12.42
C ARG A 179 19.32 -6.35 11.55
N ILE A 180 19.19 -6.50 10.24
CA ILE A 180 20.13 -5.92 9.28
C ILE A 180 19.62 -4.51 8.93
N PRO A 181 20.38 -3.44 9.18
CA PRO A 181 19.98 -2.09 8.79
C PRO A 181 19.87 -1.96 7.27
N SER A 182 18.90 -1.18 6.80
CA SER A 182 18.74 -0.89 5.38
C SER A 182 19.14 0.55 5.07
N PRO A 183 20.01 0.77 4.08
CA PRO A 183 20.45 2.12 3.72
C PRO A 183 19.37 2.93 2.98
N TYR A 184 18.25 2.31 2.60
CA TYR A 184 17.19 2.95 1.81
C TYR A 184 15.98 3.39 2.64
N VAL A 185 16.03 3.19 3.96
CA VAL A 185 14.99 3.67 4.87
C VAL A 185 15.14 5.19 5.04
N LYS A 186 14.10 5.92 4.60
CA LYS A 186 13.98 7.37 4.76
C LYS A 186 13.31 7.68 6.09
N VAL A 187 14.01 8.46 6.91
CA VAL A 187 13.52 8.84 8.25
C VAL A 187 12.40 9.86 8.13
N ILE A 188 11.30 9.60 8.84
CA ILE A 188 10.20 10.55 9.02
C ILE A 188 10.48 11.45 10.23
N PRO A 189 10.23 12.77 10.16
CA PRO A 189 10.42 13.67 11.31
C PRO A 189 9.59 13.28 12.54
N ASP A 190 10.14 13.43 13.75
CA ASP A 190 9.46 13.07 15.01
C ASP A 190 8.15 13.83 15.23
N VAL A 191 8.06 15.06 14.72
CA VAL A 191 6.82 15.86 14.77
C VAL A 191 5.72 15.17 13.98
N GLU A 192 6.00 14.73 12.76
CA GLU A 192 5.07 13.97 11.93
C GLU A 192 4.68 12.65 12.62
N LYS A 193 5.66 11.90 13.14
CA LYS A 193 5.40 10.64 13.87
C LYS A 193 4.48 10.84 15.06
N SER A 194 4.65 11.93 15.81
CA SER A 194 3.83 12.25 16.98
C SER A 194 2.40 12.62 16.59
N ILE A 195 2.22 13.35 15.48
CA ILE A 195 0.89 13.64 14.91
C ILE A 195 0.23 12.33 14.47
N LYS A 196 0.92 11.52 13.68
CA LYS A 196 0.44 10.21 13.20
C LYS A 196 0.04 9.28 14.37
N TYR A 197 0.84 9.20 15.42
CA TYR A 197 0.53 8.41 16.62
C TYR A 197 -0.74 8.89 17.35
N ARG A 198 -0.95 10.21 17.46
CA ARG A 198 -2.17 10.76 18.06
C ARG A 198 -3.41 10.30 17.29
N TYR A 199 -3.40 10.39 15.97
CA TYR A 199 -4.54 10.00 15.14
C TYR A 199 -4.75 8.48 15.08
N TYR A 200 -3.66 7.69 15.09
CA TYR A 200 -3.71 6.24 15.28
C TYR A 200 -4.54 5.85 16.51
N ARG A 201 -4.25 6.46 17.65
CA ARG A 201 -5.02 6.22 18.87
C ARG A 201 -6.46 6.68 18.73
N GLN A 202 -6.67 7.90 18.22
CA GLN A 202 -8.00 8.48 18.05
C GLN A 202 -8.91 7.58 17.20
N TRP A 203 -8.44 7.07 16.06
CA TRP A 203 -9.24 6.21 15.19
C TRP A 203 -9.56 4.86 15.83
N LEU A 204 -8.61 4.25 16.54
CA LEU A 204 -8.85 3.00 17.27
C LEU A 204 -9.81 3.19 18.45
N GLU A 205 -9.64 4.27 19.22
CA GLU A 205 -10.50 4.62 20.35
C GLU A 205 -11.93 4.92 19.87
N TYR A 206 -12.09 5.65 18.77
CA TYR A 206 -13.40 5.89 18.14
C TYR A 206 -14.07 4.58 17.69
N ALA A 207 -13.34 3.71 16.97
CA ALA A 207 -13.86 2.43 16.50
C ALA A 207 -14.32 1.50 17.65
N LEU A 208 -13.63 1.55 18.80
CA LEU A 208 -13.96 0.77 19.99
C LEU A 208 -15.03 1.43 20.88
N SER A 209 -15.36 2.69 20.63
CA SER A 209 -16.36 3.42 21.40
C SER A 209 -17.80 3.06 20.97
N PRO A 210 -18.82 3.44 21.76
CA PRO A 210 -20.22 3.31 21.34
C PRO A 210 -20.62 4.30 20.22
N GLU A 211 -19.82 5.34 19.96
CA GLU A 211 -20.18 6.46 19.09
C GLU A 211 -20.54 6.06 17.65
N PRO A 212 -19.77 5.21 16.94
CA PRO A 212 -20.10 4.81 15.57
C PRO A 212 -21.43 4.06 15.45
N PHE A 213 -21.84 3.39 16.53
CA PHE A 213 -23.02 2.52 16.54
C PHE A 213 -24.30 3.28 16.94
N GLY A 214 -24.18 4.35 17.73
CA GLY A 214 -25.33 5.08 18.25
C GLY A 214 -26.31 4.15 18.98
N LEU A 215 -27.54 4.07 18.49
CA LEU A 215 -28.60 3.19 19.04
C LEU A 215 -28.57 1.75 18.49
N LEU A 216 -27.67 1.44 17.53
CA LEU A 216 -27.62 0.13 16.89
C LEU A 216 -27.15 -0.95 17.86
N ASN A 217 -27.90 -2.05 17.92
CA ASN A 217 -27.50 -3.21 18.73
C ASN A 217 -26.44 -4.06 17.98
N LYS A 218 -25.17 -3.94 18.40
CA LYS A 218 -24.03 -4.66 17.82
C LYS A 218 -24.24 -6.17 17.68
N ALA A 219 -24.88 -6.81 18.68
CA ALA A 219 -25.09 -8.26 18.68
C ALA A 219 -26.10 -8.72 17.61
N LYS A 220 -27.01 -7.84 17.19
CA LYS A 220 -27.97 -8.12 16.12
C LYS A 220 -27.44 -7.75 14.73
N TYR A 221 -26.49 -6.82 14.67
CA TYR A 221 -25.92 -6.30 13.43
C TYR A 221 -24.39 -6.42 13.41
N PRO A 222 -23.85 -7.65 13.44
CA PRO A 222 -22.40 -7.86 13.44
C PRO A 222 -21.73 -7.29 12.19
N GLY A 223 -22.42 -7.25 11.04
CA GLY A 223 -21.91 -6.63 9.81
C GLY A 223 -21.54 -5.14 9.96
N ALA A 224 -22.31 -4.38 10.73
CA ALA A 224 -21.97 -2.98 11.02
C ALA A 224 -20.63 -2.85 11.76
N SER A 225 -20.34 -3.79 12.66
CA SER A 225 -19.07 -3.80 13.42
C SER A 225 -17.87 -4.12 12.53
N VAL A 226 -18.06 -4.94 11.49
CA VAL A 226 -17.01 -5.23 10.51
C VAL A 226 -16.55 -3.94 9.82
N TYR A 227 -17.49 -3.14 9.32
CA TYR A 227 -17.17 -1.88 8.64
C TYR A 227 -16.41 -0.91 9.55
N VAL A 228 -16.84 -0.77 10.81
CA VAL A 228 -16.17 0.09 11.80
C VAL A 228 -14.73 -0.37 12.06
N TYR A 229 -14.51 -1.66 12.29
CA TYR A 229 -13.17 -2.16 12.61
C TYR A 229 -12.26 -2.20 11.38
N LEU A 230 -12.71 -2.73 10.24
CA LEU A 230 -11.88 -2.81 9.04
C LEU A 230 -11.52 -1.44 8.48
N SER A 231 -12.46 -0.48 8.47
CA SER A 231 -12.15 0.89 8.04
C SER A 231 -11.08 1.54 8.92
N ALA A 232 -11.13 1.34 10.25
CA ALA A 232 -10.09 1.86 11.15
C ALA A 232 -8.72 1.22 10.88
N LEU A 233 -8.67 -0.11 10.72
CA LEU A 233 -7.43 -0.84 10.43
C LEU A 233 -6.80 -0.41 9.11
N TYR A 234 -7.59 -0.34 8.04
CA TYR A 234 -7.07 0.06 6.73
C TYR A 234 -6.79 1.57 6.62
N LYS A 235 -7.50 2.41 7.40
CA LYS A 235 -7.17 3.84 7.52
C LYS A 235 -5.79 4.04 8.14
N ILE A 236 -5.47 3.25 9.17
CA ILE A 236 -4.12 3.21 9.74
C ILE A 236 -3.11 2.77 8.69
N ASP A 237 -3.38 1.66 7.99
CA ASP A 237 -2.50 1.16 6.94
C ASP A 237 -2.17 2.23 5.89
N TYR A 238 -3.19 2.94 5.42
CA TYR A 238 -3.04 3.96 4.38
C TYR A 238 -2.41 5.26 4.90
N LEU A 239 -2.96 5.87 5.96
CA LEU A 239 -2.56 7.23 6.38
C LEU A 239 -1.30 7.24 7.26
N LEU A 240 -0.98 6.15 7.94
CA LEU A 240 0.28 6.04 8.69
C LEU A 240 1.37 5.37 7.89
N HIS A 241 0.99 4.41 7.03
CA HIS A 241 1.92 3.54 6.31
C HIS A 241 2.96 2.91 7.26
N PRO A 242 2.50 2.12 8.26
CA PRO A 242 3.41 1.48 9.19
C PRO A 242 4.15 0.32 8.51
N GLU A 243 5.41 0.15 8.87
CA GLU A 243 6.28 -0.92 8.40
C GLU A 243 6.57 -1.90 9.53
N GLY A 244 6.34 -3.19 9.30
CA GLY A 244 6.58 -4.26 10.28
C GLY A 244 5.36 -4.74 11.05
N ARG A 245 5.39 -4.68 12.39
CA ARG A 245 4.46 -5.44 13.25
C ARG A 245 3.01 -4.97 13.08
N ILE A 246 2.76 -3.65 13.04
CA ILE A 246 1.41 -3.09 12.89
C ILE A 246 0.84 -3.49 11.53
N MET A 247 1.63 -3.38 10.46
CA MET A 247 1.27 -3.86 9.13
C MET A 247 0.88 -5.34 9.15
N GLU A 248 1.70 -6.20 9.76
CA GLU A 248 1.41 -7.63 9.82
C GLU A 248 0.17 -7.96 10.65
N ILE A 249 -0.07 -7.23 11.75
CA ILE A 249 -1.29 -7.37 12.55
C ILE A 249 -2.53 -7.06 11.69
N ILE A 250 -2.49 -5.98 10.89
CA ILE A 250 -3.58 -5.59 10.00
C ILE A 250 -3.76 -6.63 8.88
N GLU A 251 -2.68 -7.07 8.22
CA GLU A 251 -2.75 -8.11 7.17
C GLU A 251 -3.27 -9.44 7.69
N THR A 252 -2.87 -9.83 8.89
CA THR A 252 -3.35 -11.06 9.52
C THR A 252 -4.82 -10.95 9.88
N ALA A 253 -5.26 -9.80 10.40
CA ALA A 253 -6.66 -9.54 10.67
C ALA A 253 -7.52 -9.63 9.41
N HIS A 254 -7.05 -9.03 8.30
CA HIS A 254 -7.67 -9.16 6.98
C HIS A 254 -7.78 -10.62 6.55
N LYS A 255 -6.65 -11.34 6.50
CA LYS A 255 -6.61 -12.74 6.04
C LYS A 255 -7.52 -13.64 6.86
N ASN A 256 -7.52 -13.48 8.18
CA ASN A 256 -8.36 -14.27 9.08
C ASN A 256 -9.85 -13.96 8.90
N TYR A 257 -10.21 -12.70 8.69
CA TYR A 257 -11.60 -12.31 8.43
C TYR A 257 -12.11 -12.89 7.10
N PHE A 258 -11.34 -12.75 6.01
CA PHE A 258 -11.73 -13.22 4.67
C PHE A 258 -11.40 -14.70 4.41
N SER A 259 -10.93 -15.42 5.42
CA SER A 259 -10.63 -16.85 5.29
C SER A 259 -11.91 -17.63 4.97
N ARG A 260 -11.76 -18.69 4.17
CA ARG A 260 -12.86 -19.61 3.81
C ARG A 260 -13.23 -20.58 4.93
N GLU A 261 -12.60 -20.47 6.09
CA GLU A 261 -12.95 -21.30 7.24
C GLU A 261 -14.36 -20.92 7.73
N GLU A 262 -15.18 -21.93 8.03
CA GLU A 262 -16.53 -21.75 8.56
C GLU A 262 -16.48 -21.28 10.02
N VAL A 263 -16.13 -20.02 10.21
CA VAL A 263 -16.15 -19.31 11.48
C VAL A 263 -17.35 -18.38 11.50
N ASP A 264 -18.16 -18.47 12.56
CA ASP A 264 -19.32 -17.59 12.77
C ASP A 264 -18.93 -16.10 12.71
N LEU A 265 -19.80 -15.27 12.13
CA LEU A 265 -19.54 -13.85 11.91
C LEU A 265 -19.30 -13.10 13.22
N ASN A 266 -19.97 -13.46 14.33
CA ASN A 266 -19.72 -12.80 15.62
C ASN A 266 -18.32 -13.09 16.14
N ASN A 267 -17.80 -14.31 15.91
CA ASN A 267 -16.43 -14.65 16.28
C ASN A 267 -15.42 -13.88 15.40
N LYS A 268 -15.69 -13.73 14.11
CA LYS A 268 -14.87 -12.89 13.22
C LYS A 268 -14.87 -11.42 13.68
N VAL A 269 -16.02 -10.88 14.06
CA VAL A 269 -16.13 -9.51 14.62
C VAL A 269 -15.39 -9.38 15.95
N ALA A 270 -15.53 -10.34 16.86
CA ALA A 270 -14.81 -10.33 18.14
C ALA A 270 -13.29 -10.40 17.95
N ALA A 271 -12.82 -11.13 16.93
CA ALA A 271 -11.41 -11.17 16.56
C ALA A 271 -10.92 -9.81 16.05
N LEU A 272 -11.68 -9.12 15.18
CA LEU A 272 -11.35 -7.77 14.73
C LEU A 272 -11.31 -6.77 15.90
N GLU A 273 -12.29 -6.82 16.80
CA GLU A 273 -12.30 -5.97 17.99
C GLU A 273 -11.04 -6.20 18.86
N LYS A 274 -10.66 -7.47 19.05
CA LYS A 274 -9.45 -7.83 19.78
C LYS A 274 -8.21 -7.27 19.12
N VAL A 275 -8.14 -7.26 17.78
CA VAL A 275 -7.03 -6.66 17.04
C VAL A 275 -6.95 -5.16 17.30
N CYS A 276 -8.06 -4.42 17.24
CA CYS A 276 -8.07 -2.99 17.55
C CYS A 276 -7.57 -2.72 18.99
N ARG A 277 -7.98 -3.55 19.97
CA ARG A 277 -7.50 -3.46 21.36
C ARG A 277 -6.02 -3.79 21.49
N GLN A 278 -5.53 -4.78 20.75
CA GLN A 278 -4.11 -5.15 20.72
C GLN A 278 -3.26 -4.01 20.17
N LEU A 279 -3.70 -3.35 19.10
CA LEU A 279 -3.01 -2.19 18.51
C LEU A 279 -2.87 -1.06 19.54
N LEU A 280 -3.94 -0.72 20.28
CA LEU A 280 -3.87 0.29 21.36
C LEU A 280 -2.89 -0.05 22.50
N GLN A 281 -2.49 -1.30 22.65
CA GLN A 281 -1.54 -1.73 23.67
C GLN A 281 -0.08 -1.62 23.22
N ILE A 282 0.18 -1.32 21.95
CA ILE A 282 1.54 -1.15 21.43
C ILE A 282 2.11 0.16 22.02
N PRO A 283 3.31 0.14 22.64
CA PRO A 283 3.95 1.34 23.15
C PRO A 283 4.18 2.39 22.06
N GLU A 284 4.04 3.67 22.41
CA GLU A 284 4.23 4.80 21.47
C GLU A 284 5.54 4.71 20.70
N GLU A 285 6.65 4.45 21.39
CA GLU A 285 7.97 4.32 20.77
C GLU A 285 8.02 3.19 19.73
N SER A 286 7.35 2.07 19.98
CA SER A 286 7.25 0.98 19.01
C SER A 286 6.44 1.40 17.80
N VAL A 287 5.29 2.06 17.99
CA VAL A 287 4.48 2.57 16.87
C VAL A 287 5.27 3.57 16.02
N LYS A 288 6.01 4.50 16.65
CA LYS A 288 6.84 5.50 15.96
C LYS A 288 8.05 4.88 15.26
N SER A 289 8.60 3.79 15.79
CA SER A 289 9.73 3.10 15.16
C SER A 289 9.36 2.42 13.84
N GLU A 290 8.08 2.08 13.67
CA GLU A 290 7.51 1.50 12.45
C GLU A 290 7.07 2.56 11.43
N MET A 291 7.19 3.85 11.75
CA MET A 291 6.90 4.94 10.81
C MET A 291 8.18 5.37 10.11
N TYR A 292 8.41 4.81 8.93
CA TYR A 292 9.50 5.23 8.05
C TYR A 292 9.09 5.04 6.60
N LEU A 293 9.81 5.71 5.69
CA LEU A 293 9.51 5.66 4.25
C LEU A 293 10.47 4.69 3.56
N VAL A 294 9.92 3.89 2.67
CA VAL A 294 10.65 2.94 1.83
C VAL A 294 10.17 3.03 0.39
N GLU A 295 10.97 2.50 -0.53
CA GLU A 295 10.60 2.39 -1.94
C GLU A 295 10.46 0.90 -2.30
N HIS A 296 9.47 0.57 -3.13
CA HIS A 296 9.17 -0.80 -3.51
C HIS A 296 9.28 -0.97 -5.01
N ILE A 297 10.34 -1.62 -5.50
CA ILE A 297 10.48 -1.88 -6.93
C ILE A 297 9.32 -2.72 -7.50
N PHE A 298 8.81 -3.69 -6.73
CA PHE A 298 7.71 -4.56 -7.13
C PHE A 298 6.42 -4.20 -6.38
N PRO A 299 5.28 -4.16 -7.11
CA PRO A 299 3.99 -3.92 -6.47
C PRO A 299 3.62 -5.09 -5.55
N ILE A 300 3.11 -4.74 -4.37
CA ILE A 300 2.64 -5.68 -3.34
C ILE A 300 1.19 -6.09 -3.62
N THR A 301 0.40 -5.16 -4.16
CA THR A 301 -1.02 -5.33 -4.52
C THR A 301 -1.21 -5.55 -6.02
N SER A 302 -2.32 -6.19 -6.38
CA SER A 302 -2.72 -6.35 -7.78
C SER A 302 -3.39 -5.10 -8.32
N LEU A 303 -3.22 -4.84 -9.61
CA LEU A 303 -3.98 -3.82 -10.32
C LEU A 303 -5.47 -4.19 -10.35
N ILE A 304 -6.34 -3.22 -10.07
CA ILE A 304 -7.79 -3.35 -10.27
C ILE A 304 -8.21 -2.63 -11.55
N THR A 305 -9.14 -3.21 -12.30
CA THR A 305 -9.73 -2.53 -13.47
C THR A 305 -10.72 -1.46 -13.02
N THR A 306 -10.98 -0.45 -13.85
CA THR A 306 -11.99 0.59 -13.55
C THR A 306 -13.36 -0.04 -13.30
N ARG A 307 -13.75 -1.01 -14.14
CA ARG A 307 -15.00 -1.76 -13.99
C ARG A 307 -15.09 -2.52 -12.66
N ASP A 308 -14.08 -3.30 -12.30
CA ASP A 308 -14.11 -4.09 -11.06
C ASP A 308 -14.15 -3.17 -9.83
N LEU A 309 -13.48 -2.02 -9.91
CA LEU A 309 -13.56 -0.99 -8.88
C LEU A 309 -14.99 -0.42 -8.74
N ALA A 310 -15.67 -0.16 -9.85
CA ALA A 310 -17.05 0.32 -9.86
C ALA A 310 -18.02 -0.70 -9.25
N GLU A 311 -17.88 -1.98 -9.62
CA GLU A 311 -18.69 -3.10 -9.10
C GLU A 311 -18.44 -3.34 -7.60
N HIS A 312 -17.18 -3.20 -7.15
CA HIS A 312 -16.83 -3.25 -5.74
C HIS A 312 -17.51 -2.13 -4.95
N ILE A 313 -17.40 -0.88 -5.42
CA ILE A 313 -18.07 0.27 -4.78
C ILE A 313 -19.58 0.06 -4.74
N ASP A 314 -20.20 -0.41 -5.83
CA ASP A 314 -21.64 -0.64 -5.89
C ASP A 314 -22.13 -1.60 -4.80
N THR A 315 -21.43 -2.73 -4.67
CA THR A 315 -21.77 -3.78 -3.71
C THR A 315 -21.77 -3.26 -2.28
N GLU A 316 -20.75 -2.49 -1.91
CA GLU A 316 -20.63 -1.92 -0.56
C GLU A 316 -21.61 -0.77 -0.33
N MET A 317 -21.92 0.03 -1.35
CA MET A 317 -22.95 1.06 -1.29
C MET A 317 -24.35 0.46 -1.06
N GLN A 318 -24.66 -0.69 -1.66
CA GLN A 318 -25.93 -1.39 -1.41
C GLN A 318 -26.07 -1.84 0.05
N ALA A 319 -24.97 -2.27 0.70
CA ALA A 319 -24.96 -2.64 2.11
C ALA A 319 -25.29 -1.45 3.04
N MET A 320 -25.10 -0.21 2.58
CA MET A 320 -25.35 1.01 3.34
C MET A 320 -26.83 1.41 3.42
N VAL A 321 -27.64 1.05 2.43
CA VAL A 321 -29.01 1.57 2.23
C VAL A 321 -29.86 1.43 3.49
N TRP A 322 -29.87 0.25 4.11
CA TRP A 322 -30.66 0.02 5.32
C TRP A 322 -30.20 0.91 6.49
N TYR A 323 -28.90 1.11 6.65
CA TYR A 323 -28.36 1.98 7.72
C TYR A 323 -28.73 3.44 7.49
N GLN A 324 -28.77 3.87 6.22
CA GLN A 324 -29.19 5.22 5.84
C GLN A 324 -30.68 5.45 6.16
N ASP A 325 -31.55 4.52 5.73
CA ASP A 325 -32.99 4.60 5.95
C ASP A 325 -33.38 4.58 7.44
N ASN A 326 -32.50 4.04 8.30
CA ASN A 326 -32.70 3.94 9.75
C ASN A 326 -31.82 4.92 10.56
N GLU A 327 -31.28 5.96 9.91
CA GLU A 327 -30.53 7.06 10.55
C GLU A 327 -29.27 6.61 11.32
N HIS A 328 -28.68 5.47 10.97
CA HIS A 328 -27.43 4.97 11.53
C HIS A 328 -26.20 5.63 10.88
N THR A 329 -26.12 6.95 11.02
CA THR A 329 -25.13 7.81 10.34
C THR A 329 -23.67 7.41 10.60
N GLY A 330 -23.34 6.99 11.81
CA GLY A 330 -21.98 6.52 12.15
C GLY A 330 -21.56 5.28 11.35
N ILE A 331 -22.50 4.38 11.06
CA ILE A 331 -22.25 3.20 10.23
C ILE A 331 -22.15 3.58 8.75
N CYS A 332 -22.98 4.50 8.26
CA CYS A 332 -22.85 5.01 6.91
C CYS A 332 -21.46 5.62 6.65
N LYS A 333 -20.94 6.42 7.59
CA LYS A 333 -19.56 6.95 7.53
C LYS A 333 -18.53 5.82 7.50
N ALA A 334 -18.68 4.81 8.36
CA ALA A 334 -17.78 3.67 8.41
C ALA A 334 -17.77 2.87 7.11
N ILE A 335 -18.92 2.75 6.42
CA ILE A 335 -19.00 2.09 5.11
C ILE A 335 -18.29 2.94 4.03
N CYS A 336 -18.49 4.26 3.98
CA CYS A 336 -17.76 5.13 3.06
C CYS A 336 -16.24 5.06 3.29
N ASP A 337 -15.80 5.13 4.55
CA ASP A 337 -14.39 4.98 4.92
C ASP A 337 -13.87 3.60 4.54
N TYR A 338 -14.66 2.54 4.78
CA TYR A 338 -14.29 1.17 4.40
C TYR A 338 -14.10 1.05 2.90
N ILE A 339 -15.00 1.57 2.06
CA ILE A 339 -14.87 1.52 0.61
C ILE A 339 -13.52 2.12 0.18
N ALA A 340 -13.23 3.35 0.65
CA ALA A 340 -12.00 4.03 0.27
C ALA A 340 -10.75 3.31 0.79
N THR A 341 -10.75 2.91 2.06
CA THR A 341 -9.61 2.25 2.67
C THR A 341 -9.39 0.82 2.15
N ASN A 342 -10.45 0.06 1.85
CA ASN A 342 -10.38 -1.27 1.25
C ASN A 342 -9.74 -1.18 -0.15
N CYS A 343 -10.12 -0.17 -0.93
CA CYS A 343 -9.54 0.07 -2.24
C CYS A 343 -8.02 0.26 -2.15
N PHE A 344 -7.54 1.11 -1.24
CA PHE A 344 -6.10 1.32 -1.01
C PHE A 344 -5.38 0.10 -0.44
N PHE A 345 -6.06 -0.70 0.38
CA PHE A 345 -5.44 -1.86 1.02
C PHE A 345 -5.22 -3.03 0.06
N ASN A 346 -6.20 -3.29 -0.83
CA ASN A 346 -6.19 -4.48 -1.67
C ASN A 346 -5.62 -4.25 -3.06
N TYR A 347 -5.64 -3.01 -3.56
CA TYR A 347 -5.43 -2.75 -4.96
C TYR A 347 -4.45 -1.64 -5.24
N THR A 348 -3.71 -1.84 -6.32
CA THR A 348 -3.05 -0.75 -7.02
C THR A 348 -4.12 -0.03 -7.85
N LEU A 349 -4.41 1.23 -7.51
CA LEU A 349 -5.51 1.99 -8.10
C LEU A 349 -5.06 2.77 -9.33
N PRO A 350 -5.92 2.87 -10.37
CA PRO A 350 -5.72 3.81 -11.47
C PRO A 350 -5.44 5.21 -10.97
N THR A 351 -4.53 5.93 -11.62
CA THR A 351 -4.01 7.20 -11.06
C THR A 351 -5.09 8.25 -10.75
N VAL A 352 -6.15 8.34 -11.56
CA VAL A 352 -7.28 9.26 -11.28
C VAL A 352 -8.06 8.79 -10.06
N SER A 353 -8.43 7.51 -10.00
CA SER A 353 -9.18 6.91 -8.89
C SER A 353 -8.43 7.04 -7.55
N HIS A 354 -7.10 6.83 -7.58
CA HIS A 354 -6.24 7.09 -6.43
C HIS A 354 -6.35 8.54 -5.95
N ALA A 355 -6.23 9.52 -6.86
CA ALA A 355 -6.31 10.93 -6.49
C ALA A 355 -7.68 11.32 -5.90
N LEU A 356 -8.77 10.79 -6.46
CA LEU A 356 -10.12 11.05 -5.96
C LEU A 356 -10.35 10.43 -4.57
N LEU A 357 -9.92 9.18 -4.36
CA LEU A 357 -10.02 8.51 -3.05
C LEU A 357 -9.09 9.12 -2.01
N HIS A 358 -7.92 9.63 -2.40
CA HIS A 358 -7.06 10.38 -1.49
C HIS A 358 -7.75 11.68 -1.04
N GLN A 359 -8.40 12.38 -1.98
CA GLN A 359 -9.13 13.61 -1.68
C GLN A 359 -10.32 13.36 -0.73
N TYR A 360 -10.95 12.19 -0.79
CA TYR A 360 -11.94 11.76 0.20
C TYR A 360 -11.35 11.79 1.63
N PHE A 361 -10.10 11.35 1.83
CA PHE A 361 -9.45 11.41 3.15
C PHE A 361 -9.11 12.83 3.59
N VAL A 362 -8.64 13.67 2.66
CA VAL A 362 -8.36 15.08 2.96
C VAL A 362 -9.61 15.80 3.48
N MET A 363 -10.79 15.46 2.96
CA MET A 363 -12.07 16.02 3.40
C MET A 363 -12.66 15.36 4.64
N SER A 364 -12.46 14.05 4.80
CA SER A 364 -13.03 13.30 5.93
C SER A 364 -12.19 13.40 7.20
N GLU A 365 -10.89 13.67 7.08
CA GLU A 365 -9.93 13.80 8.18
C GLU A 365 -9.18 15.16 8.15
N PRO A 366 -9.85 16.30 8.01
CA PRO A 366 -9.18 17.57 7.70
C PRO A 366 -8.25 18.03 8.82
N GLU A 367 -8.55 17.71 10.08
CA GLU A 367 -7.67 18.05 11.21
C GLU A 367 -6.36 17.26 11.18
N PHE A 368 -6.37 16.02 10.70
CA PHE A 368 -5.15 15.22 10.52
C PHE A 368 -4.21 15.87 9.52
N PHE A 369 -4.73 16.21 8.35
CA PHE A 369 -3.96 16.87 7.31
C PHE A 369 -3.51 18.28 7.73
N LYS A 370 -4.35 19.08 8.40
CA LYS A 370 -3.93 20.37 8.99
C LYS A 370 -2.79 20.21 9.98
N ALA A 371 -2.88 19.21 10.86
CA ALA A 371 -1.85 18.95 11.86
C ALA A 371 -0.51 18.59 11.20
N LEU A 372 -0.54 17.87 10.08
CA LEU A 372 0.63 17.56 9.27
C LEU A 372 1.16 18.75 8.45
N GLY A 373 0.47 19.90 8.45
CA GLY A 373 0.87 21.12 7.76
C GLY A 373 0.29 21.28 6.35
N PHE A 374 -0.63 20.41 5.93
CA PHE A 374 -1.31 20.56 4.64
C PHE A 374 -2.29 21.74 4.65
N LYS A 375 -2.36 22.45 3.53
CA LYS A 375 -3.38 23.47 3.31
C LYS A 375 -4.70 22.82 2.92
N ILE A 376 -5.62 22.77 3.87
CA ILE A 376 -6.97 22.28 3.59
C ILE A 376 -7.76 23.31 2.79
N ARG A 377 -8.01 22.97 1.53
CA ARG A 377 -8.80 23.76 0.59
C ARG A 377 -10.30 23.57 0.76
N TYR A 378 -10.69 22.41 1.26
CA TYR A 378 -12.08 22.00 1.43
C TYR A 378 -12.25 21.48 2.85
N ASP A 379 -13.02 22.18 3.66
CA ASP A 379 -13.34 21.79 5.03
C ASP A 379 -14.86 21.65 5.13
N PRO A 380 -15.40 20.44 4.87
CA PRO A 380 -16.85 20.22 4.85
C PRO A 380 -17.50 20.53 6.21
N PHE A 381 -16.74 20.51 7.30
CA PHE A 381 -17.23 20.83 8.65
C PHE A 381 -17.33 22.33 8.92
N LYS A 382 -16.70 23.18 8.10
CA LYS A 382 -16.79 24.64 8.19
C LYS A 382 -17.69 25.25 7.12
N ASN A 383 -17.57 24.79 5.89
CA ASN A 383 -18.34 25.29 4.75
C ASN A 383 -18.54 24.17 3.72
N LEU A 384 -19.60 23.39 3.90
CA LEU A 384 -19.90 22.24 3.06
C LEU A 384 -20.17 22.63 1.60
N GLN A 385 -21.10 23.57 1.37
CA GLN A 385 -21.45 24.09 0.04
C GLN A 385 -20.24 24.61 -0.75
N GLY A 386 -19.42 25.46 -0.11
CA GLY A 386 -18.21 26.01 -0.74
C GLY A 386 -17.17 24.93 -1.02
N SER A 387 -16.97 24.01 -0.08
CA SER A 387 -16.04 22.89 -0.21
C SER A 387 -16.41 21.98 -1.38
N VAL A 388 -17.67 21.59 -1.48
CA VAL A 388 -18.21 20.75 -2.56
C VAL A 388 -18.07 21.44 -3.92
N ARG A 389 -18.43 22.72 -4.02
CA ARG A 389 -18.32 23.45 -5.29
C ARG A 389 -16.88 23.57 -5.79
N GLN A 390 -15.95 23.87 -4.88
CA GLN A 390 -14.55 24.00 -5.19
C GLN A 390 -13.95 22.63 -5.57
N LEU A 391 -14.32 21.57 -4.85
CA LEU A 391 -13.91 20.19 -5.12
C LEU A 391 -14.32 19.76 -6.52
N SER A 392 -15.57 19.98 -6.91
CA SER A 392 -16.05 19.65 -8.26
C SER A 392 -15.23 20.32 -9.35
N ASN A 393 -14.86 21.59 -9.16
CA ASN A 393 -14.03 22.31 -10.13
C ASN A 393 -12.61 21.74 -10.21
N ASP A 394 -12.02 21.36 -9.09
CA ASP A 394 -10.66 20.83 -9.07
C ASP A 394 -10.62 19.38 -9.59
N PHE A 395 -11.66 18.58 -9.36
CA PHE A 395 -11.80 17.26 -10.00
C PHE A 395 -11.92 17.33 -11.51
N LYS A 396 -12.68 18.27 -12.06
CA LYS A 396 -12.72 18.48 -13.52
C LYS A 396 -11.31 18.73 -14.06
N LYS A 397 -10.55 19.62 -13.43
CA LYS A 397 -9.17 19.91 -13.85
C LYS A 397 -8.27 18.67 -13.78
N ILE A 398 -8.36 17.87 -12.71
CA ILE A 398 -7.56 16.64 -12.58
C ILE A 398 -7.89 15.68 -13.73
N ILE A 399 -9.17 15.44 -13.98
CA ILE A 399 -9.63 14.52 -15.03
C ILE A 399 -9.19 15.05 -16.40
N GLU A 400 -9.45 16.32 -16.70
CA GLU A 400 -9.09 16.96 -17.97
C GLU A 400 -7.58 16.97 -18.22
N SER A 401 -6.78 17.18 -17.18
CA SER A 401 -5.32 17.18 -17.29
C SER A 401 -4.73 15.80 -17.63
N ARG A 402 -5.45 14.72 -17.32
CA ARG A 402 -4.96 13.33 -17.46
C ARG A 402 -5.58 12.60 -18.65
N LEU A 403 -6.86 12.86 -18.91
CA LEU A 403 -7.65 12.16 -19.93
C LEU A 403 -8.12 13.08 -21.06
N GLY A 404 -7.72 14.37 -21.05
CA GLY A 404 -8.25 15.37 -21.98
C GLY A 404 -9.69 15.79 -21.65
N ALA A 405 -10.26 16.68 -22.46
CA ALA A 405 -11.65 17.15 -22.26
C ALA A 405 -12.63 15.97 -22.32
N GLN A 406 -13.46 15.83 -21.28
CA GLN A 406 -14.47 14.77 -21.17
C GLN A 406 -15.87 15.40 -21.25
N GLU A 407 -16.70 14.92 -22.19
CA GLU A 407 -18.10 15.35 -22.28
C GLU A 407 -18.91 14.78 -21.11
N GLY A 408 -19.80 15.59 -20.52
CA GLY A 408 -20.76 15.11 -19.53
C GLY A 408 -20.26 15.03 -18.08
N LEU A 409 -19.03 15.48 -17.76
CA LEU A 409 -18.52 15.56 -16.37
C LEU A 409 -19.46 16.33 -15.44
N ASP A 410 -20.10 17.39 -15.95
CA ASP A 410 -21.07 18.21 -15.21
C ASP A 410 -22.29 17.41 -14.74
N ASN A 411 -22.68 16.37 -15.49
CA ASN A 411 -23.83 15.52 -15.15
C ASN A 411 -23.46 14.46 -14.09
N ILE A 412 -22.16 14.18 -13.91
CA ILE A 412 -21.64 13.18 -12.98
C ILE A 412 -21.28 13.82 -11.62
N LEU A 413 -20.92 15.11 -11.62
CA LEU A 413 -20.52 15.89 -10.43
C LEU A 413 -21.71 16.48 -9.66
N ILE A 414 -22.69 15.64 -9.33
CA ILE A 414 -23.81 16.03 -8.45
C ILE A 414 -23.43 15.61 -7.03
N PHE A 415 -23.24 16.61 -6.17
CA PHE A 415 -22.96 16.39 -4.75
C PHE A 415 -24.15 16.82 -3.92
N ASP A 416 -24.61 15.90 -3.07
CA ASP A 416 -25.52 16.21 -1.97
C ASP A 416 -24.70 16.79 -0.80
N ASP A 417 -24.99 18.04 -0.47
CA ASP A 417 -24.33 18.82 0.57
C ASP A 417 -25.25 19.09 1.77
N SER A 418 -26.30 18.27 1.94
CA SER A 418 -27.27 18.41 3.02
C SER A 418 -26.74 17.98 4.40
N GLY A 419 -25.68 17.16 4.44
CA GLY A 419 -25.09 16.69 5.70
C GLY A 419 -23.78 15.93 5.51
N ASP A 420 -23.16 15.52 6.63
CA ASP A 420 -21.84 14.88 6.65
C ASP A 420 -21.84 13.48 5.99
N VAL A 421 -22.95 12.77 6.01
CA VAL A 421 -23.05 11.45 5.37
C VAL A 421 -23.25 11.62 3.86
N GLU A 422 -24.05 12.60 3.47
CA GLU A 422 -24.54 12.81 2.12
C GLU A 422 -23.43 13.23 1.16
N TRP A 423 -22.50 14.09 1.60
CA TRP A 423 -21.36 14.48 0.77
C TRP A 423 -20.37 13.33 0.58
N ARG A 424 -20.20 12.47 1.60
CA ARG A 424 -19.34 11.28 1.53
C ARG A 424 -19.88 10.27 0.53
N ILE A 425 -21.18 9.99 0.63
CA ILE A 425 -21.90 9.14 -0.32
C ILE A 425 -21.76 9.69 -1.74
N SER A 426 -21.97 11.00 -1.91
CA SER A 426 -21.87 11.64 -3.22
C SER A 426 -20.47 11.53 -3.80
N LEU A 427 -19.43 11.69 -2.99
CA LEU A 427 -18.04 11.54 -3.42
C LEU A 427 -17.72 10.11 -3.84
N ILE A 428 -18.14 9.11 -3.07
CA ILE A 428 -17.96 7.69 -3.40
C ILE A 428 -18.72 7.32 -4.69
N ARG A 429 -19.97 7.79 -4.84
CA ARG A 429 -20.77 7.60 -6.07
C ARG A 429 -20.16 8.30 -7.28
N PHE A 430 -19.58 9.48 -7.09
CA PHE A 430 -18.86 10.18 -8.15
C PHE A 430 -17.69 9.31 -8.65
N ILE A 431 -16.89 8.75 -7.74
CA ILE A 431 -15.75 7.88 -8.08
C ILE A 431 -16.23 6.65 -8.85
N GLN A 432 -17.32 6.03 -8.41
CA GLN A 432 -17.97 4.90 -9.08
C GLN A 432 -18.42 5.25 -10.50
N ASN A 433 -19.21 6.32 -10.66
CA ASN A 433 -19.74 6.74 -11.95
C ASN A 433 -18.62 7.15 -12.92
N PHE A 434 -17.56 7.77 -12.41
CA PHE A 434 -16.38 8.06 -13.21
C PHE A 434 -15.78 6.78 -13.81
N GLN A 435 -15.70 5.69 -13.05
CA GLN A 435 -15.19 4.42 -13.58
C GLN A 435 -16.04 3.81 -14.70
N TYR A 436 -17.35 4.03 -14.71
CA TYR A 436 -18.22 3.53 -15.78
C TYR A 436 -18.10 4.32 -17.08
N ASN A 437 -17.62 5.56 -17.01
CA ASN A 437 -17.55 6.48 -18.14
C ASN A 437 -16.11 6.72 -18.65
N ALA A 438 -15.10 6.28 -17.90
CA ALA A 438 -13.67 6.30 -18.24
C ALA A 438 -13.23 4.95 -18.82
#